data_AF-A0A951GZY6-F1
#
_entry.id   AF-A0A951GZY6-F1
#
_cell.length_a   1.000
_cell.length_b   1.000
_cell.length_c   1.000
_cell.angle_alpha   90.00
_cell.angle_beta   90.00
_cell.angle_gamma   90.00
#
_symmetry.space_group_name_H-M   'P 1'
#
loop_
_entity.id
_entity.type
_entity.pdbx_description
1 polymer ?
#
loop_
_entity_poly.entity_id
_entity_poly.type
_entity_poly.pdbx_seq_one_letter_code
_entity_poly.pdbx_strand_id
1 'polypeptide(L)'
;MRGDLHQHIWTESLLDALEARRNHPFVRREGGLAVVHCAAEHPYVIEVASESPDRRAALLHADGLDLALIAISSPIGIEALPHDEAHNLIGAHLDGVAE
;
A
#
# COMPACT_ATOMS: atom_id res chain seq x y z
N MET A 1 -6.57 25.99 -1.06
CA MET A 1 -6.38 24.58 -1.41
C MET A 1 -6.07 23.83 -0.12
N ARG A 2 -6.92 22.89 0.27
CA ARG A 2 -6.70 22.00 1.42
C ARG A 2 -6.38 20.61 0.89
N GLY A 3 -5.40 19.93 1.50
CA GLY A 3 -5.00 18.62 1.05
C GLY A 3 -4.74 17.65 2.18
N ASP A 4 -4.95 16.38 1.89
CA ASP A 4 -4.53 15.26 2.71
C ASP A 4 -3.07 14.88 2.35
N LEU A 5 -2.20 14.85 3.34
CA LEU A 5 -0.78 14.53 3.16
C LEU A 5 -0.43 13.11 3.60
N HIS A 6 -1.42 12.33 4.04
CA HIS A 6 -1.22 11.05 4.69
C HIS A 6 -2.18 9.98 4.14
N GLN A 7 -2.10 9.73 2.83
CA GLN A 7 -2.81 8.63 2.18
C GLN A 7 -1.85 7.55 1.71
N HIS A 8 -2.34 6.31 1.73
CA HIS A 8 -1.64 5.13 1.26
C HIS A 8 -2.53 4.35 0.30
N ILE A 9 -1.97 3.76 -0.74
CA ILE A 9 -2.68 2.86 -1.65
C ILE A 9 -1.92 1.55 -1.78
N TRP A 10 -2.68 0.45 -1.76
CA TRP A 10 -2.20 -0.90 -2.03
C TRP A 10 -2.49 -1.23 -3.50
N THR A 11 -1.47 -1.05 -4.33
CA THR A 11 -1.55 -1.34 -5.77
C THR A 11 -1.37 -2.84 -6.01
N GLU A 12 -1.97 -3.39 -7.07
CA GLU A 12 -1.78 -4.80 -7.42
C GLU A 12 -0.30 -5.12 -7.67
N SER A 13 0.44 -4.24 -8.34
CA SER A 13 1.89 -4.37 -8.55
C SER A 13 2.68 -4.51 -7.23
N LEU A 14 2.35 -3.72 -6.20
CA LEU A 14 2.97 -3.88 -4.88
C LEU A 14 2.55 -5.19 -4.19
N LEU A 15 1.27 -5.55 -4.27
CA LEU A 15 0.73 -6.77 -3.67
C LEU A 15 1.36 -8.03 -4.29
N ASP A 16 1.51 -8.07 -5.62
CA ASP A 16 2.16 -9.14 -6.35
C ASP A 16 3.63 -9.29 -5.92
N ALA A 17 4.34 -8.17 -5.83
CA ALA A 17 5.74 -8.16 -5.38
C ALA A 17 5.89 -8.66 -3.92
N LEU A 18 4.96 -8.29 -3.04
CA LEU A 18 4.94 -8.76 -1.64
C LEU A 18 4.51 -10.22 -1.53
N GLU A 19 3.62 -10.71 -2.39
CA GLU A 19 3.18 -12.12 -2.39
C GLU A 19 4.32 -13.07 -2.82
N ALA A 20 5.15 -12.63 -3.77
CA ALA A 20 6.32 -13.38 -4.24
C ALA A 20 7.41 -13.55 -3.16
N ARG A 21 7.37 -12.76 -2.08
CA ARG A 21 8.35 -12.82 -0.99
C ARG A 21 8.10 -14.01 -0.06
N ARG A 22 9.21 -14.54 0.47
CA ARG A 22 9.21 -15.61 1.50
C ARG A 22 9.56 -15.12 2.91
N ASN A 23 10.08 -13.90 3.02
CA ASN A 23 10.46 -13.26 4.28
C ASN A 23 9.66 -11.96 4.44
N HIS A 24 9.52 -11.48 5.68
CA HIS A 24 8.82 -10.23 5.95
C HIS A 24 9.44 -9.03 5.20
N PRO A 25 8.62 -8.02 4.84
CA PRO A 25 7.17 -8.10 4.75
C PRO A 25 6.73 -8.99 3.58
N PHE A 26 5.64 -9.74 3.73
CA PHE A 26 5.01 -10.48 2.64
C PHE A 26 3.49 -10.46 2.76
N VAL A 27 2.81 -10.74 1.66
CA VAL A 27 1.34 -10.80 1.60
C VAL A 27 0.87 -12.21 1.27
N ARG A 28 -0.30 -12.58 1.81
CA ARG A 28 -1.10 -13.72 1.36
C ARG A 28 -2.48 -13.22 0.96
N ARG A 29 -2.95 -13.58 -0.23
CA ARG A 29 -4.29 -13.23 -0.70
C ARG A 29 -5.27 -14.40 -0.46
N GLU A 30 -6.39 -14.12 0.21
CA GLU A 30 -7.45 -15.09 0.46
C GLU A 30 -8.82 -14.40 0.36
N GLY A 31 -9.71 -14.93 -0.47
CA GLY A 31 -11.10 -14.44 -0.56
C GLY A 31 -11.24 -12.96 -0.93
N GLY A 32 -10.30 -12.38 -1.68
CA GLY A 32 -10.28 -10.95 -2.03
C GLY A 32 -9.67 -10.04 -0.96
N LEU A 33 -9.15 -10.60 0.12
CA LEU A 33 -8.44 -9.90 1.19
C LEU A 33 -6.95 -10.12 1.05
N ALA A 34 -6.15 -9.11 1.40
CA ALA A 34 -4.71 -9.21 1.55
C ALA A 34 -4.36 -9.29 3.05
N VAL A 35 -3.75 -10.39 3.47
CA VAL A 35 -3.19 -10.55 4.80
C VAL A 35 -1.72 -10.14 4.76
N VAL A 36 -1.39 -9.05 5.43
CA VAL A 36 -0.03 -8.50 5.48
C VAL A 36 0.69 -9.08 6.69
N HIS A 37 1.88 -9.63 6.46
CA HIS A 37 2.75 -10.14 7.50
C HIS A 37 3.99 -9.26 7.60
N CYS A 38 4.19 -8.65 8.77
CA CYS A 38 5.31 -7.76 9.08
C CYS A 38 6.17 -8.32 10.22
N ALA A 39 7.38 -7.80 10.39
CA ALA A 39 8.30 -8.30 11.41
C ALA A 39 7.93 -7.86 12.85
N ALA A 40 7.35 -6.67 13.01
CA ALA A 40 7.17 -6.01 14.31
C ALA A 40 5.74 -6.07 14.87
N GLU A 41 4.79 -6.64 14.13
CA GLU A 41 3.37 -6.65 14.48
C GLU A 41 2.66 -7.93 14.06
N HIS A 42 1.47 -8.16 14.63
CA HIS A 42 0.63 -9.28 14.22
C HIS A 42 0.13 -9.08 12.79
N PRO A 43 -0.11 -10.17 12.04
CA PRO A 43 -0.68 -10.06 10.70
C PRO A 43 -2.03 -9.32 10.75
N TYR A 44 -2.25 -8.47 9.76
CA TYR A 44 -3.48 -7.69 9.65
C TYR A 44 -4.04 -7.76 8.24
N VAL A 45 -5.35 -7.54 8.14
CA VAL A 45 -6.12 -7.76 6.93
C VAL A 45 -6.43 -6.43 6.27
N ILE A 46 -6.30 -6.40 4.95
CA ILE A 46 -6.67 -5.29 4.09
C ILE A 46 -7.70 -5.77 3.08
N GLU A 47 -8.83 -5.10 3.02
CA GLU A 47 -9.80 -5.27 1.94
C GLU A 47 -9.41 -4.33 0.79
N VAL A 48 -8.66 -4.83 -0.18
CA VAL A 48 -8.07 -3.99 -1.25
C VAL A 48 -9.16 -3.21 -2.01
N ALA A 49 -10.31 -3.85 -2.26
CA ALA A 49 -11.45 -3.23 -2.94
C ALA A 49 -12.07 -2.06 -2.15
N SER A 50 -11.97 -2.03 -0.81
CA SER A 50 -12.47 -0.91 0.00
C SER A 50 -11.57 0.32 -0.05
N GLU A 51 -10.35 0.17 -0.57
CA GLU A 51 -9.32 1.21 -0.59
C GLU A 51 -9.06 1.77 -2.00
N SER A 52 -10.00 1.56 -2.94
CA SER A 52 -9.85 1.96 -4.34
C SER A 52 -9.64 3.47 -4.53
N PRO A 53 -8.90 3.90 -5.57
CA PRO A 53 -8.68 5.32 -5.85
C PRO A 53 -9.98 6.12 -5.97
N ASP A 54 -10.98 5.59 -6.68
CA ASP A 54 -12.29 6.24 -6.86
C ASP A 54 -13.01 6.48 -5.53
N ARG A 55 -12.97 5.49 -4.64
CA ARG A 55 -13.58 5.61 -3.31
C ARG A 55 -12.84 6.62 -2.45
N ARG A 56 -11.51 6.62 -2.47
CA ARG A 56 -10.70 7.63 -1.75
C ARG A 56 -10.95 9.04 -2.28
N ALA A 57 -11.08 9.21 -3.60
CA ALA A 57 -11.41 10.50 -4.21
C ALA A 57 -12.81 10.99 -3.80
N ALA A 58 -13.80 10.09 -3.71
CA ALA A 58 -15.13 10.44 -3.22
C ALA A 58 -15.13 10.90 -1.75
N LEU A 59 -14.35 10.24 -0.90
CA LEU A 59 -14.18 10.63 0.51
C LEU A 59 -13.48 12.00 0.62
N LEU A 60 -12.41 12.21 -0.15
CA LEU A 60 -11.70 13.48 -0.24
C LEU A 60 -12.65 14.64 -0.56
N HIS A 61 -13.52 14.44 -1.55
CA HIS A 61 -14.50 15.44 -1.97
C HIS A 61 -15.56 15.68 -0.88
N ALA A 62 -16.05 14.63 -0.23
CA ALA A 62 -17.00 14.73 0.88
C ALA A 62 -16.42 15.52 2.07
N ASP A 63 -15.10 15.40 2.30
CA ASP A 63 -14.37 16.12 3.35
C ASP A 63 -14.00 17.56 2.94
N GLY A 64 -14.33 18.00 1.72
CA GLY A 64 -14.02 19.33 1.20
C GLY A 64 -12.52 19.57 0.98
N LEU A 65 -11.77 18.50 0.68
CA LEU A 65 -10.36 18.54 0.34
C LEU A 65 -10.18 18.48 -1.19
N ASP A 66 -9.17 19.20 -1.68
CA ASP A 66 -8.93 19.39 -3.11
C ASP A 66 -7.83 18.45 -3.66
N LEU A 67 -7.00 17.90 -2.77
CA LEU A 67 -5.78 17.17 -3.12
C LEU A 67 -5.48 16.08 -2.08
N ALA A 68 -4.99 14.93 -2.52
CA ALA A 68 -4.31 13.97 -1.65
C ALA A 68 -2.91 13.67 -2.18
N LEU A 69 -1.95 13.53 -1.27
CA LEU A 69 -0.65 12.94 -1.55
C LEU A 69 -0.66 11.47 -1.11
N ILE A 70 -0.25 10.60 -2.02
CA ILE A 70 -0.13 9.17 -1.78
C ILE A 70 1.34 8.86 -1.50
N ALA A 71 1.59 8.16 -0.40
CA ALA A 71 2.88 7.61 -0.06
C ALA A 71 2.78 6.09 0.11
N ILE A 72 3.89 5.40 -0.11
CA ILE A 72 3.98 3.99 0.28
C ILE A 72 3.77 3.87 1.79
N SER A 73 3.09 2.81 2.21
CA SER A 73 2.89 2.54 3.64
C SER A 73 4.26 2.23 4.27
N SER A 74 4.80 3.16 5.06
CA SER A 74 6.04 2.94 5.82
C SER A 74 5.96 1.85 6.90
N PRO A 75 4.85 1.63 7.64
CA PRO A 75 4.87 0.72 8.80
C PRO A 75 5.12 -0.76 8.47
N ILE A 76 5.15 -1.16 7.19
CA ILE A 76 5.41 -2.56 6.81
C ILE A 76 6.89 -2.94 6.80
N GLY A 77 7.80 -1.99 7.09
CA GLY A 77 9.22 -2.27 7.31
C GLY A 77 10.05 -2.44 6.04
N ILE A 78 9.61 -1.86 4.92
CA ILE A 78 10.38 -1.85 3.65
C ILE A 78 11.72 -1.13 3.86
N GLU A 79 11.75 -0.07 4.66
CA GLU A 79 12.92 0.75 4.96
C GLU A 79 14.04 0.01 5.70
N ALA A 80 13.72 -1.13 6.33
CA ALA A 80 14.67 -1.97 7.03
C ALA A 80 15.27 -3.09 6.16
N LEU A 81 14.81 -3.24 4.92
CA LEU A 81 15.30 -4.26 4.00
C LEU A 81 16.66 -3.90 3.39
N PRO A 82 17.41 -4.89 2.84
CA PRO A 82 18.51 -4.62 1.94
C PRO A 82 18.08 -3.70 0.79
N HIS A 83 18.98 -2.81 0.38
CA HIS A 83 18.68 -1.74 -0.59
C HIS A 83 17.95 -2.23 -1.84
N ASP A 84 18.43 -3.30 -2.47
CA ASP A 84 17.84 -3.83 -3.71
C ASP A 84 16.43 -4.39 -3.48
N GLU A 85 16.20 -5.05 -2.34
CA GLU A 85 14.87 -5.56 -2.00
C GLU A 85 13.89 -4.41 -1.73
N ALA A 86 14.33 -3.39 -1.00
CA ALA A 86 13.53 -2.20 -0.74
C ALA A 86 13.19 -1.47 -2.05
N HIS A 87 14.18 -1.26 -2.92
CA HIS A 87 13.99 -0.57 -4.20
C HIS A 87 13.01 -1.30 -5.12
N ASN A 88 13.04 -2.62 -5.17
CA ASN A 88 12.10 -3.39 -5.96
C ASN A 88 10.64 -3.18 -5.49
N LEU A 89 10.41 -3.17 -4.17
CA LEU A 89 9.08 -2.94 -3.61
C LEU A 89 8.61 -1.49 -3.79
N ILE A 90 9.52 -0.52 -3.62
CA ILE A 90 9.23 0.90 -3.88
C ILE A 90 8.90 1.11 -5.35
N GLY A 91 9.66 0.51 -6.27
CA GLY A 91 9.39 0.55 -7.70
C GLY A 91 8.01 -0.01 -8.03
N ALA A 92 7.68 -1.20 -7.52
CA ALA A 92 6.38 -1.82 -7.74
C ALA A 92 5.20 -0.96 -7.23
N HIS A 93 5.39 -0.25 -6.11
CA HIS A 93 4.40 0.72 -5.64
C HIS A 93 4.25 1.91 -6.60
N LEU A 94 5.38 2.51 -7.01
CA LEU A 94 5.37 3.68 -7.90
C LEU A 94 4.78 3.36 -9.27
N ASP A 95 5.14 2.22 -9.86
CA ASP A 95 4.59 1.76 -11.14
C ASP A 95 3.07 1.59 -11.03
N GLY A 96 2.58 0.91 -9.99
CA GLY A 96 1.14 0.71 -9.79
C GLY A 96 0.36 1.98 -9.43
N VAL A 97 1.00 3.04 -8.93
CA VAL A 97 0.35 4.35 -8.69
C VAL A 97 0.26 5.16 -9.99
N ALA A 98 1.12 4.87 -10.97
CA ALA A 98 1.14 5.57 -12.26
C ALA A 98 0.15 5.00 -13.30
N GLU A 99 -0.44 3.83 -13.03
CA GLU A 99 -1.50 3.18 -13.83
C GLU A 99 -2.87 3.83 -13.63
#